data_AF-A0AAU4YYZ5-F1
#
_entry.id   AF-A0AAU4YYZ5-F1
#
_cell.length_a   1.000
_cell.length_b   1.000
_cell.length_c   1.000
_cell.angle_alpha   90.00
_cell.angle_beta   90.00
_cell.angle_gamma   90.00
#
_symmetry.space_group_name_H-M   'P 1'
#
loop_
_entity.id
_entity.type
_entity.pdbx_description
1 polymer ?
#
loop_
_entity_poly.entity_id
_entity_poly.type
_entity_poly.pdbx_seq_one_letter_code
_entity_poly.pdbx_strand_id
1 'polypeptide(L)'
;MTSIERTAYPRFKRLITAHELYLFFSPTRDELQWAADATDGDEHLLALLLMLKSYQRMGCFPALEDVPEQVVEFVRRQVELPEGTLPLYRAERTAKHHRGLVRKKVGVKYDQGEARRIAERSIRKEAAAKNRPADLINIALERVVEAGLELPGFSTFDKMPSKIRTEVNVSIREGIHDRMTPVQRAGLLRLLQERDSDGTTLFNRLKKPAKGPAWSHFKSLAKRLECGRLGAAGLRPHQADRADRVSDSQGEDAGPRRPGDDVLQARRDEDQEGQGGAGGDPACRAGDR
;
A
#
# COMPACT_ATOMS: atom_id res chain seq x y z
N MET A 1 13.23 5.02 -2.56
CA MET A 1 11.97 5.69 -2.23
C MET A 1 10.86 5.07 -3.06
N THR A 2 9.74 4.78 -2.43
CA THR A 2 8.52 4.29 -3.07
C THR A 2 7.69 5.50 -3.49
N SER A 3 7.22 5.53 -4.74
CA SER A 3 6.27 6.57 -5.14
C SER A 3 4.97 6.40 -4.35
N ILE A 4 4.49 7.48 -3.74
CA ILE A 4 3.22 7.52 -2.99
C ILE A 4 2.04 7.12 -3.88
N GLU A 5 2.10 7.41 -5.18
CA GLU A 5 1.07 7.07 -6.17
C GLU A 5 0.89 5.57 -6.36
N ARG A 6 1.90 4.77 -5.99
CA ARG A 6 1.86 3.32 -6.07
C ARG A 6 1.32 2.67 -4.79
N THR A 7 0.87 3.47 -3.83
CA THR A 7 0.39 3.02 -2.53
C THR A 7 -1.05 3.45 -2.31
N ALA A 8 -1.75 2.76 -1.42
CA ALA A 8 -3.08 3.15 -0.93
C ALA A 8 -3.02 4.26 0.14
N TYR A 9 -1.89 4.98 0.24
CA TYR A 9 -1.78 6.07 1.20
C TYR A 9 -2.77 7.19 0.85
N PRO A 10 -3.59 7.66 1.81
CA PRO A 10 -4.61 8.67 1.55
C PRO A 10 -4.03 9.99 1.04
N ARG A 11 -4.64 10.54 -0.01
CA ARG A 11 -4.25 11.81 -0.64
C ARG A 11 -5.42 12.46 -1.35
N PHE A 12 -5.33 13.77 -1.60
CA PHE A 12 -6.23 14.43 -2.51
C PHE A 12 -5.98 13.96 -3.96
N LYS A 13 -7.08 13.70 -4.68
CA LYS A 13 -7.03 13.44 -6.12
C LYS A 13 -6.70 14.76 -6.84
N ARG A 14 -6.02 14.67 -7.99
CA ARG A 14 -5.69 15.86 -8.81
C ARG A 14 -6.96 16.59 -9.30
N LEU A 15 -8.02 15.84 -9.50
CA LEU A 15 -9.35 16.33 -9.83
C LEU A 15 -10.31 15.70 -8.83
N ILE A 16 -11.11 16.53 -8.17
CA ILE A 16 -12.15 16.11 -7.25
C ILE A 16 -13.48 16.47 -7.91
N THR A 17 -14.35 15.49 -8.07
CA THR A 17 -15.65 15.73 -8.70
C THR A 17 -16.57 16.51 -7.76
N ALA A 18 -17.56 17.22 -8.31
CA ALA A 18 -18.56 17.92 -7.50
C ALA A 18 -19.31 16.97 -6.54
N HIS A 19 -19.56 15.73 -6.99
CA HIS A 19 -20.17 14.70 -6.16
C HIS A 19 -19.29 14.31 -4.97
N GLU A 20 -17.98 14.07 -5.20
CA GLU A 20 -17.03 13.78 -4.11
C GLU A 20 -16.88 14.96 -3.14
N LEU A 21 -16.87 16.20 -3.64
CA LEU A 21 -16.86 17.40 -2.79
C LEU A 21 -18.06 17.41 -1.85
N TYR A 22 -19.26 17.19 -2.40
CA TYR A 22 -20.49 17.16 -1.61
C TYR A 22 -20.49 16.03 -0.57
N LEU A 23 -20.12 14.81 -0.99
CA LEU A 23 -20.17 13.63 -0.14
C LEU A 23 -19.20 13.71 1.06
N PHE A 24 -17.98 14.20 0.84
CA PHE A 24 -16.93 14.15 1.86
C PHE A 24 -16.66 15.47 2.55
N PHE A 25 -16.97 16.60 1.92
CA PHE A 25 -16.57 17.92 2.42
C PHE A 25 -17.75 18.83 2.79
N SER A 26 -19.00 18.38 2.68
CA SER A 26 -20.14 19.14 3.21
C SER A 26 -20.18 19.05 4.75
N PRO A 27 -20.00 20.15 5.48
CA PRO A 27 -20.13 20.16 6.94
C PRO A 27 -21.59 20.01 7.36
N THR A 28 -21.84 19.14 8.32
CA THR A 28 -23.15 19.04 8.97
C THR A 28 -23.36 20.22 9.91
N ARG A 29 -24.62 20.50 10.23
CA ARG A 29 -24.97 21.57 11.19
C ARG A 29 -24.29 21.39 12.54
N ASP A 30 -24.20 20.15 13.03
CA ASP A 30 -23.57 19.84 14.31
C ASP A 30 -22.05 20.05 14.30
N GLU A 31 -21.40 19.81 13.15
CA GLU A 31 -19.98 20.08 12.96
C GLU A 31 -19.72 21.58 12.85
N LEU A 32 -20.60 22.32 12.15
CA LEU A 32 -20.51 23.78 12.05
C LEU A 32 -20.66 24.42 13.43
N GLN A 33 -21.69 24.05 14.20
CA GLN A 33 -21.89 24.59 15.54
C GLN A 33 -20.70 24.27 16.45
N TRP A 34 -20.24 23.02 16.44
CA TRP A 34 -19.07 22.60 17.21
C TRP A 34 -17.81 23.40 16.85
N ALA A 35 -17.59 23.69 15.57
CA ALA A 35 -16.42 24.44 15.14
C ALA A 35 -16.55 25.92 15.53
N ALA A 36 -17.74 26.51 15.40
CA ALA A 36 -18.03 27.89 15.82
C ALA A 36 -17.83 28.07 17.33
N ASP A 37 -18.29 27.14 18.16
CA ASP A 37 -18.09 27.17 19.60
C ASP A 37 -16.61 27.06 20.01
N ALA A 38 -15.77 26.52 19.12
CA ALA A 38 -14.36 26.26 19.40
C ALA A 38 -13.41 27.31 18.82
N THR A 39 -13.90 28.28 18.02
CA THR A 39 -13.06 29.25 17.31
C THR A 39 -13.64 30.66 17.35
N ASP A 40 -12.80 31.67 17.57
CA ASP A 40 -13.23 33.08 17.67
C ASP A 40 -13.12 33.86 16.34
N GLY A 41 -13.27 33.22 15.19
CA GLY A 41 -13.29 33.92 13.90
C GLY A 41 -13.31 33.04 12.66
N ASP A 42 -13.79 33.60 11.55
CA ASP A 42 -14.09 32.91 10.29
C ASP A 42 -12.90 32.14 9.70
N GLU A 43 -11.69 32.72 9.75
CA GLU A 43 -10.46 32.08 9.26
C GLU A 43 -10.14 30.79 10.05
N HIS A 44 -10.32 30.82 11.37
CA HIS A 44 -10.07 29.69 12.25
C HIS A 44 -11.18 28.65 12.16
N LEU A 45 -12.44 29.10 12.00
CA LEU A 45 -13.59 28.25 11.75
C LEU A 45 -13.38 27.44 10.47
N LEU A 46 -13.05 28.11 9.36
CA LEU A 46 -12.76 27.47 8.09
C LEU A 46 -11.59 26.49 8.20
N ALA A 47 -10.50 26.89 8.85
CA ALA A 47 -9.35 26.03 9.04
C ALA A 47 -9.69 24.77 9.87
N LEU A 48 -10.48 24.90 10.95
CA LEU A 48 -10.90 23.77 11.79
C LEU A 48 -11.83 22.81 11.03
N LEU A 49 -12.78 23.33 10.26
CA LEU A 49 -13.67 22.52 9.42
C LEU A 49 -12.91 21.78 8.32
N LEU A 50 -11.99 22.46 7.63
CA LEU A 50 -11.12 21.81 6.64
C LEU A 50 -10.27 20.71 7.28
N MET A 51 -9.74 20.95 8.48
CA MET A 51 -8.99 19.94 9.22
C MET A 51 -9.86 18.72 9.56
N LEU A 52 -11.08 18.95 10.04
CA LEU A 52 -12.05 17.89 10.36
C LEU A 52 -12.38 17.06 9.11
N LYS A 53 -12.79 17.71 8.02
CA LYS A 53 -13.20 17.03 6.78
C LYS A 53 -12.05 16.29 6.12
N SER A 54 -10.86 16.91 6.10
CA SER A 54 -9.65 16.26 5.61
C SER A 54 -9.32 15.02 6.44
N TYR A 55 -9.44 15.09 7.76
CA TYR A 55 -9.18 13.95 8.63
C TYR A 55 -10.22 12.84 8.47
N GLN A 56 -11.51 13.16 8.39
CA GLN A 56 -12.57 12.18 8.13
C GLN A 56 -12.35 11.44 6.80
N ARG A 57 -11.87 12.14 5.77
CA ARG A 57 -11.57 11.55 4.46
C ARG A 57 -10.29 10.70 4.46
N MET A 58 -9.23 11.16 5.12
CA MET A 58 -7.88 10.62 4.94
C MET A 58 -7.31 9.87 6.15
N GLY A 59 -7.88 10.02 7.35
CA GLY A 59 -7.33 9.44 8.59
C GLY A 59 -5.98 10.04 9.02
N CYS A 60 -5.53 11.10 8.36
CA CYS A 60 -4.33 11.88 8.69
C CYS A 60 -4.58 13.37 8.47
N PHE A 61 -3.76 14.21 9.10
CA PHE A 61 -3.82 15.66 8.93
C PHE A 61 -2.91 16.10 7.77
N PRO A 62 -3.46 16.63 6.65
CA PRO A 62 -2.64 17.24 5.61
C PRO A 62 -2.04 18.56 6.12
N ALA A 63 -0.95 19.02 5.48
CA ALA A 63 -0.57 20.42 5.61
C ALA A 63 -1.64 21.30 4.96
N LEU A 64 -1.76 22.55 5.40
CA LEU A 64 -2.80 23.43 4.86
C LEU A 64 -2.54 23.73 3.38
N GLU A 65 -1.26 23.85 2.99
CA GLU A 65 -0.85 23.99 1.58
C GLU A 65 -1.18 22.78 0.69
N ASP A 66 -1.38 21.60 1.27
CA ASP A 66 -1.71 20.38 0.52
C ASP A 66 -3.22 20.27 0.23
N VAL A 67 -4.05 21.11 0.86
CA VAL A 67 -5.51 21.09 0.67
C VAL A 67 -5.85 21.83 -0.62
N PRO A 68 -6.51 21.19 -1.60
CA PRO A 68 -6.86 21.84 -2.86
C PRO A 68 -7.77 23.06 -2.65
N GLU A 69 -7.51 24.13 -3.39
CA GLU A 69 -8.33 25.36 -3.36
C GLU A 69 -9.82 25.07 -3.60
N GLN A 70 -10.14 24.10 -4.45
CA GLN A 70 -11.51 23.65 -4.71
C GLN A 70 -12.22 23.17 -3.44
N VAL A 71 -11.51 22.50 -2.53
CA VAL A 71 -12.05 22.03 -1.26
C VAL A 71 -12.25 23.20 -0.30
N VAL A 72 -11.25 24.09 -0.23
CA VAL A 72 -11.31 25.31 0.60
C VAL A 72 -12.52 26.15 0.22
N GLU A 73 -12.67 26.41 -1.07
CA GLU A 73 -13.75 27.22 -1.63
C GLU A 73 -15.12 26.54 -1.46
N PHE A 74 -15.19 25.23 -1.65
CA PHE A 74 -16.43 24.47 -1.42
C PHE A 74 -16.89 24.59 0.03
N VAL A 75 -16.01 24.31 1.00
CA VAL A 75 -16.36 24.39 2.43
C VAL A 75 -16.74 25.81 2.83
N ARG A 76 -15.97 26.83 2.39
CA ARG A 76 -16.26 28.24 2.64
C ARG A 76 -17.68 28.63 2.20
N ARG A 77 -18.08 28.21 1.00
CA ARG A 77 -19.44 28.46 0.48
C ARG A 77 -20.52 27.70 1.25
N GLN A 78 -20.25 26.45 1.65
CA GLN A 78 -21.20 25.65 2.42
C GLN A 78 -21.52 26.25 3.79
N VAL A 79 -20.59 27.02 4.37
CA VAL A 79 -20.78 27.69 5.66
C VAL A 79 -21.02 29.21 5.52
N GLU A 80 -21.30 29.68 4.30
CA GLU A 80 -21.70 31.06 4.00
C GLU A 80 -20.68 32.14 4.46
N LEU A 81 -19.39 31.79 4.48
CA LEU A 81 -18.34 32.73 4.87
C LEU A 81 -18.07 33.77 3.75
N PRO A 82 -17.59 34.98 4.11
CA PRO A 82 -17.26 36.01 3.14
C PRO A 82 -16.30 35.54 2.03
N GLU A 83 -16.41 36.16 0.85
CA GLU A 83 -15.48 35.88 -0.25
C GLU A 83 -14.08 36.36 0.12
N GLY A 84 -13.07 35.53 -0.14
CA GLY A 84 -11.68 35.80 0.23
C GLY A 84 -11.29 35.39 1.65
N THR A 85 -12.20 34.81 2.46
CA THR A 85 -11.81 34.19 3.74
C THR A 85 -10.87 33.01 3.48
N LEU A 86 -9.62 33.13 3.91
CA LEU A 86 -8.61 32.08 3.81
C LEU A 86 -8.46 31.35 5.14
N PRO A 87 -8.25 30.02 5.13
CA PRO A 87 -7.94 29.31 6.36
C PRO A 87 -6.59 29.77 6.89
N LEU A 88 -6.51 30.08 8.18
CA LEU A 88 -5.27 30.54 8.80
C LEU A 88 -4.96 29.77 10.08
N TYR A 89 -3.73 29.27 10.16
CA TYR A 89 -3.12 28.88 11.43
C TYR A 89 -2.09 29.93 11.82
N ARG A 90 -2.50 30.93 12.59
CA ARG A 90 -1.61 32.02 13.01
C ARG A 90 -0.41 31.53 13.84
N ALA A 91 -0.57 30.43 14.57
CA ALA A 91 0.48 29.84 15.40
C ALA A 91 0.42 28.29 15.38
N GLU A 92 1.58 27.65 15.52
CA GLU A 92 1.68 26.19 15.64
C GLU A 92 0.88 25.65 16.84
N ARG A 93 0.78 26.45 17.92
CA ARG A 93 -0.04 26.14 19.10
C ARG A 93 -1.52 25.98 18.73
N THR A 94 -2.05 26.86 17.89
CA THR A 94 -3.44 26.82 17.41
C THR A 94 -3.68 25.56 16.58
N ALA A 95 -2.78 25.25 15.64
CA ALA A 95 -2.88 24.02 14.84
C ALA A 95 -2.81 22.75 15.72
N LYS A 96 -1.96 22.72 16.75
CA LYS A 96 -1.91 21.61 17.73
C LYS A 96 -3.21 21.49 18.52
N HIS A 97 -3.79 22.62 18.95
CA HIS A 97 -5.07 22.63 19.65
C HIS A 97 -6.20 22.09 18.75
N HIS A 98 -6.31 22.59 17.52
CA HIS A 98 -7.31 22.13 16.54
C HIS A 98 -7.19 20.63 16.26
N ARG A 99 -5.97 20.09 16.09
CA ARG A 99 -5.76 18.64 15.97
C ARG A 99 -6.28 17.87 17.17
N GLY A 100 -6.08 18.40 18.39
CA GLY A 100 -6.64 17.82 19.60
C GLY A 100 -8.17 17.80 19.61
N LEU A 101 -8.80 18.90 19.19
CA LEU A 101 -10.25 19.02 19.06
C LEU A 101 -10.80 18.01 18.05
N VAL A 102 -10.20 17.92 16.85
CA VAL A 102 -10.62 16.98 15.81
C VAL A 102 -10.50 15.53 16.28
N ARG A 103 -9.37 15.15 16.91
CA ARG A 103 -9.19 13.79 17.48
C ARG A 103 -10.28 13.45 18.49
N LYS A 104 -10.62 14.40 19.38
CA LYS A 104 -11.69 14.23 20.36
C LYS A 104 -13.06 14.06 19.68
N LYS A 105 -13.34 14.86 18.64
CA LYS A 105 -14.61 14.81 17.90
C LYS A 105 -14.79 13.51 17.13
N VAL A 106 -13.73 13.01 16.48
CA VAL A 106 -13.76 11.77 15.68
C VAL A 106 -13.59 10.51 16.56
N GLY A 107 -13.06 10.65 17.77
CA GLY A 107 -12.88 9.54 18.71
C GLY A 107 -11.63 8.69 18.43
N VAL A 108 -10.64 9.23 17.73
CA VAL A 108 -9.41 8.50 17.39
C VAL A 108 -8.34 8.65 18.47
N LYS A 109 -7.68 7.54 18.80
CA LYS A 109 -6.55 7.51 19.73
C LYS A 109 -5.28 7.98 19.02
N TYR A 110 -4.65 9.01 19.58
CA TYR A 110 -3.32 9.44 19.14
C TYR A 110 -2.25 8.61 19.83
N ASP A 111 -1.79 7.55 19.17
CA ASP A 111 -0.61 6.79 19.58
C ASP A 111 0.26 6.47 18.35
N GLN A 112 1.13 7.43 18.02
CA GLN A 112 2.09 7.27 16.92
C GLN A 112 3.15 6.20 17.22
N GLY A 113 3.44 5.92 18.48
CA GLY A 113 4.38 4.86 18.87
C GLY A 113 3.81 3.50 18.51
N GLU A 114 2.57 3.24 18.92
CA GLU A 114 1.89 1.97 18.64
C GLU A 114 1.57 1.81 17.15
N ALA A 115 1.15 2.87 16.46
CA ALA A 115 0.92 2.83 15.01
C ALA A 115 2.20 2.39 14.26
N ARG A 116 3.36 2.93 14.66
CA ARG A 116 4.65 2.53 14.09
C ARG A 116 5.00 1.08 14.41
N ARG A 117 4.78 0.63 15.65
CA ARG A 117 5.04 -0.78 16.03
C ARG A 117 4.16 -1.75 15.25
N ILE A 118 2.87 -1.44 15.07
CA ILE A 118 1.94 -2.25 14.27
C ILE A 118 2.42 -2.32 12.81
N ALA A 119 2.76 -1.18 12.22
CA ALA A 119 3.29 -1.12 10.86
C ALA A 119 4.57 -1.96 10.71
N GLU A 120 5.56 -1.77 11.60
CA GLU A 120 6.83 -2.51 11.56
C GLU A 120 6.66 -4.02 11.74
N ARG A 121 5.81 -4.45 12.69
CA ARG A 121 5.50 -5.88 12.90
C ARG A 121 4.88 -6.50 11.65
N SER A 122 3.93 -5.79 11.04
CA SER A 122 3.22 -6.24 9.84
C SER A 122 4.16 -6.36 8.64
N ILE A 123 5.00 -5.34 8.43
CA ILE A 123 6.02 -5.36 7.37
C ILE A 123 7.00 -6.52 7.59
N ARG A 124 7.50 -6.72 8.82
CA ARG A 124 8.48 -7.78 9.10
C ARG A 124 7.92 -9.18 8.88
N LYS A 125 6.65 -9.41 9.23
CA LYS A 125 5.95 -10.68 8.98
C LYS A 125 5.88 -11.01 7.48
N GLU A 126 5.60 -10.01 6.65
CA GLU A 126 5.33 -10.19 5.22
C GLU A 126 6.58 -10.03 4.33
N ALA A 127 7.63 -9.38 4.81
CA ALA A 127 8.85 -9.09 4.04
C ALA A 127 9.59 -10.34 3.55
N ALA A 128 9.37 -11.50 4.16
CA ALA A 128 9.94 -12.76 3.69
C ALA A 128 9.29 -13.26 2.38
N ALA A 129 8.00 -12.95 2.16
CA ALA A 129 7.24 -13.36 0.98
C ALA A 129 7.11 -12.24 -0.06
N LYS A 130 7.03 -10.98 0.38
CA LYS A 130 6.78 -9.82 -0.48
C LYS A 130 8.01 -8.89 -0.51
N ASN A 131 8.52 -8.64 -1.72
CA ASN A 131 9.72 -7.83 -1.92
C ASN A 131 9.43 -6.41 -2.46
N ARG A 132 8.18 -6.12 -2.88
CA ARG A 132 7.79 -4.80 -3.39
C ARG A 132 7.44 -3.87 -2.21
N PRO A 133 8.09 -2.70 -2.08
CA PRO A 133 7.84 -1.79 -0.96
C PRO A 133 6.40 -1.28 -0.88
N ALA A 134 5.77 -1.02 -2.03
CA ALA A 134 4.38 -0.56 -2.08
C ALA A 134 3.41 -1.55 -1.43
N ASP A 135 3.57 -2.85 -1.70
CA ASP A 135 2.72 -3.90 -1.13
C ASP A 135 2.88 -3.96 0.39
N LEU A 136 4.12 -3.82 0.89
CA LEU A 136 4.42 -3.78 2.32
C LEU A 136 3.83 -2.53 2.99
N ILE A 137 3.83 -1.38 2.32
CA ILE A 137 3.19 -0.15 2.80
C ILE A 137 1.68 -0.34 2.86
N ASN A 138 1.05 -0.89 1.82
CA ASN A 138 -0.39 -1.09 1.78
C ASN A 138 -0.87 -2.01 2.91
N ILE A 139 -0.13 -3.10 3.17
CA ILE A 139 -0.41 -4.00 4.30
C ILE A 139 -0.26 -3.26 5.62
N ALA A 140 0.81 -2.48 5.79
CA ALA A 140 1.01 -1.72 7.03
C ALA A 140 -0.10 -0.69 7.27
N LEU A 141 -0.57 -0.02 6.21
CA LEU A 141 -1.69 0.93 6.27
C LEU A 141 -2.97 0.25 6.73
N GLU A 142 -3.34 -0.87 6.11
CA GLU A 142 -4.52 -1.66 6.48
C GLU A 142 -4.50 -2.01 7.97
N ARG A 143 -3.37 -2.49 8.50
CA ARG A 143 -3.24 -2.85 9.92
C ARG A 143 -3.33 -1.68 10.88
N VAL A 144 -2.83 -0.50 10.50
CA VAL A 144 -2.94 0.70 11.34
C VAL A 144 -4.38 1.24 11.33
N VAL A 145 -5.07 1.18 10.18
CA VAL A 145 -6.49 1.57 10.06
C VAL A 145 -7.39 0.62 10.85
N GLU A 146 -7.17 -0.70 10.75
CA GLU A 146 -7.87 -1.72 11.55
C GLU A 146 -7.73 -1.48 13.05
N ALA A 147 -6.58 -0.97 13.50
CA ALA A 147 -6.32 -0.65 14.90
C ALA A 147 -6.97 0.67 15.36
N GLY A 148 -7.62 1.42 14.46
CA GLY A 148 -8.26 2.70 14.77
C GLY A 148 -7.27 3.77 15.25
N LEU A 149 -6.03 3.74 14.73
CA LEU A 149 -4.97 4.70 15.08
C LEU A 149 -4.78 5.73 13.97
N GLU A 150 -4.35 6.93 14.35
CA GLU A 150 -3.97 7.97 13.40
C GLU A 150 -2.78 7.50 12.55
N LEU A 151 -2.91 7.65 11.22
CA LEU A 151 -1.86 7.25 10.29
C LEU A 151 -0.58 8.08 10.47
N PRO A 152 0.59 7.44 10.62
CA PRO A 152 1.87 8.13 10.49
C PRO A 152 2.03 8.77 9.11
N GLY A 153 2.78 9.87 9.03
CA GLY A 153 3.08 10.51 7.75
C GLY A 153 3.79 9.55 6.77
N PHE A 154 3.53 9.71 5.48
CA PHE A 154 4.01 8.80 4.41
C PHE A 154 5.52 8.54 4.46
N SER A 155 6.33 9.55 4.80
CA SER A 155 7.80 9.40 4.93
C SER A 155 8.20 8.36 5.98
N THR A 156 7.37 8.15 7.00
CA THR A 156 7.55 7.10 8.00
C THR A 156 7.29 5.72 7.38
N PHE A 157 6.21 5.60 6.62
CA PHE A 157 5.88 4.38 5.88
C PHE A 157 6.86 4.07 4.75
N ASP A 158 7.49 5.05 4.09
CA ASP A 158 8.47 4.76 3.02
C ASP A 158 9.81 4.23 3.58
N LYS A 159 10.21 4.71 4.76
CA LYS A 159 11.47 4.32 5.41
C LYS A 159 11.43 2.91 5.99
N MET A 160 10.30 2.50 6.59
CA MET A 160 10.18 1.21 7.28
C MET A 160 10.42 -0.02 6.39
N PRO A 161 9.74 -0.19 5.23
CA PRO A 161 9.97 -1.32 4.33
C PRO A 161 11.40 -1.36 3.83
N SER A 162 12.01 -0.21 3.52
CA SER A 162 13.39 -0.17 3.04
C SER A 162 14.35 -0.79 4.07
N LYS A 163 14.24 -0.39 5.34
CA LYS A 163 15.04 -0.92 6.44
C LYS A 163 14.75 -2.41 6.70
N ILE A 164 13.48 -2.74 6.97
CA ILE A 164 13.07 -4.10 7.37
C ILE A 164 13.35 -5.12 6.27
N ARG A 165 13.08 -4.78 5.01
CA ARG A 165 13.38 -5.65 3.87
C ARG A 165 14.88 -5.90 3.72
N THR A 166 15.72 -4.93 4.05
CA THR A 166 17.18 -5.10 4.02
C THR A 166 17.60 -6.10 5.10
N GLU A 167 17.13 -5.93 6.33
CA GLU A 167 17.38 -6.86 7.44
C GLU A 167 16.92 -8.29 7.12
N VAL A 168 15.67 -8.44 6.64
CA VAL A 168 15.10 -9.75 6.29
C VAL A 168 15.84 -10.40 5.12
N ASN A 169 16.16 -9.63 4.07
CA ASN A 169 16.93 -10.18 2.95
C ASN A 169 18.35 -10.56 3.33
N VAL A 170 19.01 -9.80 4.20
CA VAL A 170 20.33 -10.16 4.73
C VAL A 170 20.25 -11.47 5.51
N SER A 171 19.31 -11.57 6.46
CA SER A 171 19.10 -12.79 7.24
C SER A 171 18.78 -14.02 6.36
N ILE A 172 17.95 -13.86 5.33
CA ILE A 172 17.65 -14.93 4.37
C ILE A 172 18.92 -15.34 3.60
N ARG A 173 19.73 -14.38 3.14
CA ARG A 173 20.97 -14.65 2.40
C ARG A 173 22.00 -15.34 3.27
N GLU A 174 22.20 -14.88 4.49
CA GLU A 174 23.10 -15.49 5.48
C GLU A 174 22.65 -16.91 5.82
N GLY A 175 21.36 -17.11 6.13
CA GLY A 175 20.82 -18.44 6.39
C GLY A 175 20.92 -19.39 5.20
N ILE A 176 20.79 -18.88 3.96
CA ILE A 176 21.05 -19.67 2.74
C ILE A 176 22.54 -20.00 2.63
N HIS A 177 23.41 -19.03 2.83
CA HIS A 177 24.86 -19.19 2.77
C HIS A 177 25.36 -20.23 3.78
N ASP A 178 24.90 -20.17 5.04
CA ASP A 178 25.36 -21.03 6.12
C ASP A 178 24.90 -22.49 5.94
N ARG A 179 23.76 -22.70 5.29
CA ARG A 179 23.30 -24.04 4.87
C ARG A 179 24.08 -24.59 3.66
N MET A 180 24.86 -23.76 2.96
CA MET A 180 25.65 -24.23 1.82
C MET A 180 27.01 -24.78 2.23
N THR A 181 27.30 -25.99 1.78
CA THR A 181 28.63 -26.60 1.80
C THR A 181 29.62 -25.81 0.92
N PRO A 182 30.94 -25.89 1.21
CA PRO A 182 31.96 -25.26 0.37
C PRO A 182 31.89 -25.65 -1.11
N VAL A 183 31.52 -26.90 -1.40
CA VAL A 183 31.36 -27.41 -2.78
C VAL A 183 30.20 -26.71 -3.50
N GLN A 184 29.05 -26.56 -2.85
CA GLN A 184 27.91 -25.85 -3.43
C GLN A 184 28.23 -24.37 -3.65
N ARG A 185 28.94 -23.72 -2.71
CA ARG A 185 29.38 -22.33 -2.85
C ARG A 185 30.31 -22.16 -4.04
N ALA A 186 31.30 -23.06 -4.19
CA ALA A 186 32.20 -23.06 -5.33
C ALA A 186 31.45 -23.27 -6.67
N GLY A 187 30.47 -24.17 -6.70
CA GLY A 187 29.61 -24.38 -7.87
C GLY A 187 28.82 -23.12 -8.26
N LEU A 188 28.23 -22.42 -7.28
CA LEU A 188 27.54 -21.14 -7.51
C LEU A 188 28.46 -20.05 -8.06
N LEU A 189 29.68 -19.95 -7.54
CA LEU A 189 30.68 -18.98 -8.03
C LEU A 189 31.14 -19.31 -9.45
N ARG A 190 31.29 -20.60 -9.80
CA ARG A 190 31.61 -21.01 -11.19
C ARG A 190 30.56 -20.55 -12.19
N LEU A 191 29.26 -20.58 -11.84
CA LEU A 191 28.19 -20.08 -12.71
C LEU A 191 28.33 -18.59 -13.09
N LEU A 192 29.04 -17.80 -12.27
CA LEU A 192 29.32 -16.39 -12.52
C LEU A 192 30.62 -16.16 -13.30
N GLN A 193 31.53 -17.12 -13.33
CA GLN A 193 32.87 -17.01 -13.94
C GLN A 193 32.95 -17.68 -15.31
N GLU A 194 32.34 -18.86 -15.45
CA GLU A 194 32.36 -19.64 -16.69
C GLU A 194 31.52 -18.94 -17.77
N ARG A 195 32.18 -18.60 -18.88
CA ARG A 195 31.59 -17.97 -20.04
C ARG A 195 31.57 -18.95 -21.20
N ASP A 196 30.45 -18.99 -21.91
CA ASP A 196 30.35 -19.70 -23.18
C ASP A 196 31.08 -18.96 -24.30
N SER A 197 31.14 -19.58 -25.49
CA SER A 197 31.62 -18.98 -26.75
C SER A 197 31.05 -17.59 -27.03
N ASP A 198 29.81 -17.34 -26.60
CA ASP A 198 29.08 -16.10 -26.84
C ASP A 198 29.36 -15.03 -25.75
N GLY A 199 30.32 -15.28 -24.85
CA GLY A 199 30.75 -14.36 -23.79
C GLY A 199 29.79 -14.25 -22.59
N THR A 200 28.60 -14.87 -22.67
CA THR A 200 27.60 -14.86 -21.59
C THR A 200 27.90 -15.93 -20.53
N THR A 201 27.67 -15.59 -19.26
CA THR A 201 27.83 -16.54 -18.15
C THR A 201 26.69 -17.56 -18.09
N LEU A 202 26.97 -18.73 -17.52
CA LEU A 202 25.95 -19.77 -17.28
C LEU A 202 24.78 -19.24 -16.43
N PHE A 203 25.05 -18.37 -15.45
CA PHE A 203 24.03 -17.69 -14.66
C PHE A 203 23.05 -16.86 -15.51
N ASN A 204 23.55 -16.06 -16.45
CA ASN A 204 22.71 -15.25 -17.33
C ASN A 204 21.84 -16.12 -18.24
N ARG A 205 22.33 -17.31 -18.62
CA ARG A 205 21.54 -18.29 -19.38
C ARG A 205 20.38 -18.82 -18.55
N LEU A 206 20.63 -19.22 -17.31
CA LEU A 206 19.62 -19.73 -16.39
C LEU A 206 18.50 -18.71 -16.11
N LYS A 207 18.84 -17.41 -16.06
CA LYS A 207 17.86 -16.33 -15.88
C LYS A 207 16.96 -16.05 -17.08
N LYS A 208 17.28 -16.55 -18.28
CA LYS A 208 16.46 -16.26 -19.46
C LYS A 208 15.04 -16.79 -19.24
N PRO A 209 13.99 -15.99 -19.47
CA PRO A 209 12.62 -16.45 -19.31
C PRO A 209 12.32 -17.63 -20.27
N ALA A 210 11.26 -18.37 -19.96
CA ALA A 210 10.71 -19.32 -20.92
C ALA A 210 10.23 -18.56 -22.16
N LYS A 211 10.46 -19.13 -23.34
CA LYS A 211 9.88 -18.62 -24.59
C LYS A 211 8.42 -19.09 -24.70
N GLY A 212 7.70 -18.58 -25.71
CA GLY A 212 6.31 -18.95 -25.97
C GLY A 212 6.08 -20.46 -26.13
N PRO A 213 4.84 -20.94 -26.02
CA PRO A 213 4.48 -22.34 -25.90
C PRO A 213 4.76 -23.10 -27.22
N ALA A 214 5.98 -23.62 -27.35
CA ALA A 214 6.39 -24.49 -28.44
C ALA A 214 7.23 -25.65 -27.89
N TRP A 215 7.08 -26.85 -28.46
CA TRP A 215 7.79 -28.05 -28.00
C TRP A 215 9.32 -27.89 -28.03
N SER A 216 9.86 -27.18 -29.04
CA SER A 216 11.27 -26.84 -29.15
C SER A 216 11.74 -25.91 -28.03
N HIS A 217 10.92 -24.95 -27.63
CA HIS A 217 11.19 -24.06 -26.51
C HIS A 217 11.15 -24.80 -25.17
N PHE A 218 10.22 -25.74 -25.01
CA PHE A 218 10.14 -26.59 -23.83
C PHE A 218 11.37 -27.49 -23.68
N LYS A 219 11.79 -28.19 -24.75
CA LYS A 219 13.03 -29.00 -24.75
C LYS A 219 14.27 -28.16 -24.44
N SER A 220 14.36 -26.96 -25.02
CA SER A 220 15.48 -26.04 -24.77
C SER A 220 15.51 -25.57 -23.31
N LEU A 221 14.35 -25.29 -22.72
CA LEU A 221 14.20 -24.94 -21.31
C LEU A 221 14.59 -26.11 -20.39
N ALA A 222 14.12 -27.32 -20.68
CA ALA A 222 14.42 -28.52 -19.90
C ALA A 222 15.94 -28.81 -19.87
N LYS A 223 16.59 -28.82 -21.05
CA LYS A 223 18.05 -29.00 -21.16
C LYS A 223 18.83 -27.95 -20.37
N ARG A 224 18.36 -26.70 -20.39
CA ARG A 224 18.96 -25.59 -19.63
C ARG A 224 18.84 -25.78 -18.11
N LEU A 225 17.69 -26.28 -17.63
CA LEU A 225 17.46 -26.56 -16.22
C LEU A 225 18.23 -27.78 -15.72
N GLU A 226 18.43 -28.80 -16.56
CA GLU A 226 19.29 -29.96 -16.27
C GLU A 226 20.76 -29.57 -16.09
N CYS A 227 21.31 -28.71 -16.96
CA CYS A 227 22.65 -28.14 -16.75
C CYS A 227 22.75 -27.35 -15.43
N GLY A 228 21.70 -26.62 -15.07
CA GLY A 228 21.61 -25.95 -13.76
C GLY A 228 21.64 -26.93 -12.58
N ARG A 229 20.97 -28.08 -12.71
CA ARG A 229 20.97 -29.16 -11.71
C ARG A 229 22.32 -29.84 -11.56
N LEU A 230 23.09 -29.99 -12.64
CA LEU A 230 24.45 -30.56 -12.59
C LEU A 230 25.45 -29.60 -11.93
N GLY A 231 25.34 -28.30 -12.18
CA GLY A 231 26.10 -27.27 -11.43
C GLY A 231 25.66 -27.15 -9.97
N ALA A 232 24.41 -27.55 -9.66
CA ALA A 232 23.82 -27.56 -8.32
C ALA A 232 23.73 -28.96 -7.69
N ALA A 233 24.44 -29.98 -8.18
CA ALA A 233 24.29 -31.37 -7.73
C ALA A 233 24.64 -31.60 -6.24
N GLY A 234 25.19 -30.60 -5.55
CA GLY A 234 25.28 -30.57 -4.09
C GLY A 234 24.01 -30.07 -3.38
N LEU A 235 23.20 -29.20 -3.97
CA LEU A 235 22.03 -28.51 -3.37
C LEU A 235 20.76 -29.38 -3.41
N ARG A 236 20.71 -30.45 -2.62
CA ARG A 236 19.44 -31.06 -2.21
C ARG A 236 18.94 -30.34 -0.94
N PRO A 237 17.71 -29.81 -0.90
CA PRO A 237 17.10 -29.48 0.39
C PRO A 237 16.84 -30.81 1.10
N HIS A 238 17.36 -30.95 2.32
CA HIS A 238 16.89 -31.98 3.24
C HIS A 238 15.40 -31.72 3.45
N GLN A 239 14.54 -32.67 3.09
CA GLN A 239 13.13 -32.62 3.45
C GLN A 239 13.07 -32.56 4.98
N ALA A 240 12.55 -31.46 5.51
CA ALA A 240 12.09 -31.40 6.89
C ALA A 240 10.65 -31.89 6.88
N ASP A 241 10.40 -32.98 7.60
CA ASP A 241 9.09 -33.54 7.86
C ASP A 241 8.11 -32.44 8.31
N ARG A 242 7.06 -32.23 7.52
CA ARG A 242 5.80 -31.67 8.02
C ARG A 242 4.89 -32.84 8.35
N ALA A 243 5.00 -33.32 9.58
CA ALA A 243 3.91 -33.98 10.26
C ALA A 243 3.40 -33.01 11.33
N ASP A 244 2.34 -32.26 11.04
CA ASP A 244 1.20 -32.22 11.96
C ASP A 244 -0.06 -31.58 11.34
N ARG A 245 -1.07 -32.45 11.29
CA ARG A 245 -2.53 -32.31 11.28
C ARG A 245 -3.14 -30.91 11.10
N VAL A 246 -3.84 -30.75 9.98
CA VAL A 246 -5.08 -29.98 9.91
C VAL A 246 -6.22 -30.93 10.26
N SER A 247 -7.04 -30.56 11.24
CA SER A 247 -8.37 -31.12 11.44
C SER A 247 -9.35 -29.97 11.30
N ASP A 248 -10.26 -30.14 10.35
CA ASP A 248 -11.42 -29.28 10.11
C ASP A 248 -12.28 -29.12 11.36
N SER A 249 -12.80 -27.91 11.55
CA SER A 249 -14.19 -27.75 11.98
C SER A 249 -14.70 -26.36 11.59
N GLN A 250 -15.79 -26.38 10.83
CA GLN A 250 -16.67 -25.25 10.55
C GLN A 250 -17.44 -24.87 11.81
N GLY A 251 -17.81 -23.58 11.91
CA GLY A 251 -18.68 -23.06 12.97
C GLY A 251 -18.94 -21.58 12.77
N GLU A 252 -19.96 -21.29 11.99
CA GLU A 252 -20.62 -20.00 11.80
C GLU A 252 -21.15 -19.45 13.14
N ASP A 253 -20.91 -18.17 13.43
CA ASP A 253 -21.83 -17.37 14.25
C ASP A 253 -21.74 -15.89 13.87
N ALA A 254 -22.88 -15.33 13.47
CA ALA A 254 -23.06 -13.97 12.99
C ALA A 254 -23.61 -13.10 14.13
N GLY A 255 -22.73 -12.31 14.76
CA GLY A 255 -23.07 -11.24 15.71
C GLY A 255 -23.19 -9.87 15.03
N PRO A 256 -23.89 -8.89 15.66
CA PRO A 256 -24.51 -7.77 14.95
C PRO A 256 -23.51 -6.67 14.55
N ARG A 257 -23.76 -6.10 13.36
CA ARG A 257 -22.96 -5.03 12.72
C ARG A 257 -22.92 -3.75 13.55
N ARG A 258 -21.74 -3.12 13.62
CA ARG A 258 -21.51 -1.81 14.24
C ARG A 258 -21.39 -0.73 13.15
N PRO A 259 -21.71 0.54 13.46
CA PRO A 259 -21.74 1.60 12.45
C PRO A 259 -20.31 1.92 12.00
N GLY A 260 -20.00 1.68 10.73
CA GLY A 260 -18.66 1.86 10.15
C GLY A 260 -18.31 0.93 8.99
N ASP A 261 -19.06 -0.17 8.83
CA ASP A 261 -18.84 -1.18 7.78
C ASP A 261 -19.13 -0.65 6.35
N ASP A 262 -19.89 0.44 6.21
CA ASP A 262 -20.27 1.03 4.91
C ASP A 262 -19.10 1.70 4.17
N VAL A 263 -18.03 2.09 4.88
CA VAL A 263 -16.85 2.76 4.29
C VAL A 263 -15.90 1.75 3.61
N LEU A 264 -15.99 0.47 3.99
CA LEU A 264 -15.15 -0.60 3.43
C LEU A 264 -15.79 -1.26 2.21
N GLN A 265 -17.11 -1.32 2.13
CA GLN A 265 -17.80 -1.93 0.98
C GLN A 265 -17.69 -1.06 -0.29
N ALA A 266 -17.84 0.26 -0.14
CA ALA A 266 -17.66 1.21 -1.25
C ALA A 266 -16.23 1.25 -1.83
N ARG A 267 -15.23 0.68 -1.13
CA ARG A 267 -13.83 0.61 -1.57
C ARG A 267 -13.48 -0.66 -2.36
N ARG A 268 -14.37 -1.67 -2.42
CA ARG A 268 -14.14 -2.90 -3.20
C ARG A 268 -14.81 -2.88 -4.56
N ASP A 269 -15.89 -2.13 -4.72
CA ASP A 269 -16.68 -2.15 -5.96
C ASP A 269 -16.08 -1.22 -7.05
N GLU A 270 -15.36 -0.15 -6.68
CA GLU A 270 -14.72 0.75 -7.65
C GLU A 270 -13.50 0.13 -8.39
N ASP A 271 -12.88 -0.93 -7.85
CA ASP A 271 -11.76 -1.64 -8.51
C ASP A 271 -12.23 -2.71 -9.52
N GLN A 272 -13.52 -3.09 -9.51
CA GLN A 272 -14.05 -4.12 -10.43
C GLN A 272 -14.66 -3.56 -11.71
N GLU A 273 -15.16 -2.32 -11.73
CA GLU A 273 -15.73 -1.72 -12.96
C GLU A 273 -14.68 -1.31 -14.01
N GLY A 274 -13.38 -1.35 -13.67
CA GLY A 274 -12.28 -1.05 -14.59
C GLY A 274 -11.79 -2.23 -15.46
N GLN A 275 -12.32 -3.44 -15.30
CA GLN A 275 -11.84 -4.64 -16.02
C GLN A 275 -13.00 -5.46 -16.61
N GLY A 276 -13.83 -4.85 -17.45
CA GLY A 276 -14.89 -5.54 -18.19
C GLY A 276 -15.01 -5.00 -19.62
N GLY A 277 -14.09 -5.36 -20.51
CA GLY A 277 -14.15 -4.90 -21.90
C GLY A 277 -13.11 -5.51 -22.83
N ALA A 278 -13.18 -6.81 -23.08
CA ALA A 278 -12.61 -7.41 -24.29
C ALA A 278 -13.52 -8.55 -24.77
N GLY A 279 -14.11 -8.39 -25.95
CA GLY A 279 -14.86 -9.45 -26.62
C GLY A 279 -15.50 -8.97 -27.91
N GLY A 280 -14.88 -9.26 -29.05
CA GLY A 280 -15.49 -9.03 -30.37
C GLY A 280 -14.51 -9.04 -31.54
N ASP A 281 -13.96 -10.21 -31.85
CA ASP A 281 -13.42 -10.52 -33.18
C ASP A 281 -14.61 -10.65 -34.16
N PRO A 282 -14.49 -10.25 -35.44
CA PRO A 282 -14.85 -11.24 -36.46
C PRO A 282 -13.96 -11.22 -37.72
N ALA A 283 -13.37 -12.38 -37.98
CA ALA A 283 -13.43 -13.15 -39.23
C ALA A 283 -13.54 -12.40 -40.59
N CYS A 284 -12.50 -12.64 -41.40
CA CYS A 284 -12.54 -13.05 -42.81
C CYS A 284 -13.82 -12.77 -43.64
N ARG A 285 -13.69 -11.94 -44.69
CA ARG A 285 -14.33 -12.21 -45.98
C ARG A 285 -13.47 -11.72 -47.15
N ALA A 286 -13.19 -12.67 -48.04
CA ALA A 286 -12.63 -12.49 -49.36
C ALA A 286 -13.58 -11.74 -50.30
N GLY A 287 -13.05 -11.16 -51.38
CA GLY A 287 -13.84 -10.64 -52.49
C GLY A 287 -13.00 -9.84 -53.49
N ASP A 288 -12.69 -10.46 -54.62
CA ASP A 288 -12.17 -9.87 -55.86
C ASP A 288 -12.93 -8.62 -56.31
N ARG A 289 -12.18 -7.58 -56.73
CA ARG A 289 -12.14 -7.00 -58.09
C ARG A 289 -11.39 -5.67 -58.09
#